data_AF-A0A8X6JDW3-F1
#
_entry.id   AF-A0A8X6JDW3-F1
#
_cell.length_a   1.000
_cell.length_b   1.000
_cell.length_c   1.000
_cell.angle_alpha   90.00
_cell.angle_beta   90.00
_cell.angle_gamma   90.00
#
_symmetry.space_group_name_H-M   'P 1'
#
loop_
_entity.id
_entity.type
_entity.pdbx_description
1 polymer ?
#
loop_
_entity_poly.entity_id
_entity_poly.type
_entity_poly.pdbx_seq_one_letter_code
_entity_poly.pdbx_strand_id
1 'polypeptide(L)'
;MLVPYTCCLKQYEDYFVDQAGNGLSYYQGQSFQKGYGIGGWFKRLFRSALPFLSRGAKAVGKVLRIVNDLLKGRNLQESAEERAKEEY
;
A
#
# COMPACT_ATOMS: atom_id res chain seq x y z
N MET A 1 -10.61 -39.84 -42.43
CA MET A 1 -9.42 -39.16 -41.86
C MET A 1 -9.76 -37.69 -41.73
N LEU A 2 -9.79 -37.17 -40.51
CA LEU A 2 -9.98 -35.74 -40.26
C LEU A 2 -8.64 -35.05 -40.45
N VAL A 3 -8.50 -34.28 -41.52
CA VAL A 3 -7.34 -33.41 -41.72
C VAL A 3 -7.61 -32.15 -40.88
N PRO A 4 -6.79 -31.82 -39.88
CA PRO A 4 -6.97 -30.58 -39.14
C PRO A 4 -6.74 -29.41 -40.10
N TYR A 5 -7.67 -28.45 -40.11
CA TYR A 5 -7.56 -27.23 -40.90
C TYR A 5 -6.49 -26.32 -40.27
N THR A 6 -5.21 -26.67 -40.43
CA THR A 6 -4.12 -25.79 -40.00
C THR A 6 -3.90 -24.70 -41.04
N CYS A 7 -4.93 -23.92 -41.34
CA CYS A 7 -4.70 -22.64 -42.00
C CYS A 7 -4.36 -21.59 -40.96
N CYS A 8 -3.48 -20.68 -41.37
CA CYS A 8 -3.47 -19.33 -40.81
C CYS A 8 -2.78 -19.21 -39.43
N LEU A 9 -1.98 -20.20 -39.00
CA LEU A 9 -1.14 -20.09 -37.78
C LEU A 9 -0.23 -18.87 -37.80
N LYS A 10 0.39 -18.61 -38.95
CA LYS A 10 1.23 -17.42 -39.15
C LYS A 10 0.45 -16.12 -38.98
N GLN A 11 -0.78 -16.08 -39.48
CA GLN A 11 -1.65 -14.90 -39.39
C GLN A 11 -2.15 -14.66 -37.96
N TYR A 12 -2.33 -15.72 -37.19
CA TYR A 12 -2.58 -15.66 -35.74
C TYR A 12 -1.36 -15.12 -35.00
N GLU A 13 -0.17 -15.66 -35.26
CA GLU A 13 1.08 -15.17 -34.65
C GLU A 13 1.34 -13.70 -34.98
N ASP A 14 1.24 -13.32 -36.26
CA ASP A 14 1.43 -11.95 -36.74
C ASP A 14 0.44 -10.98 -36.05
N TYR A 15 -0.82 -11.40 -35.83
CA TYR A 15 -1.81 -10.57 -35.12
C TYR A 15 -1.38 -10.23 -33.68
N PHE A 16 -0.83 -11.19 -32.93
CA PHE A 16 -0.38 -10.95 -31.55
C PHE A 16 0.95 -10.20 -31.49
N VAL A 17 1.85 -10.45 -32.44
CA VAL A 17 3.13 -9.74 -32.55
C VAL A 17 2.90 -8.27 -32.90
N ASP A 18 2.00 -7.98 -33.83
CA ASP A 18 1.65 -6.61 -34.21
C ASP A 18 0.87 -5.89 -33.09
N GLN A 19 0.01 -6.60 -32.34
CA GLN A 19 -0.67 -6.05 -31.16
C GLN A 19 0.26 -5.72 -30.01
N ALA A 20 1.33 -6.50 -29.82
CA ALA A 20 2.32 -6.22 -28.79
C ALA A 20 3.01 -4.87 -29.02
N GLY A 21 2.99 -4.38 -30.27
CA GLY A 21 3.52 -3.09 -30.68
C GLY A 21 5.04 -3.06 -30.59
N ASN A 22 5.69 -2.60 -31.66
CA ASN A 22 7.08 -2.18 -31.55
C ASN A 22 7.06 -0.79 -30.92
N GLY A 23 7.10 -0.73 -29.59
CA GLY A 23 7.19 0.53 -28.85
C GLY A 23 8.21 1.45 -29.50
N LEU A 24 7.83 2.71 -29.76
CA LEU A 24 8.70 3.72 -30.36
C LEU A 24 10.10 3.63 -29.72
N SER A 25 11.15 3.54 -30.54
CA SER A 25 12.53 3.27 -30.11
C SER A 25 13.09 4.25 -29.06
N TYR A 26 12.41 5.38 -28.85
CA TYR A 26 12.73 6.41 -27.87
C TYR A 26 11.93 6.35 -26.58
N TYR A 27 10.80 5.65 -26.54
CA TYR A 27 9.93 5.59 -25.39
C TYR A 27 10.01 4.20 -24.76
N GLN A 28 11.06 3.98 -23.98
CA GLN A 28 11.13 2.83 -23.09
C GLN A 28 10.24 3.13 -21.86
N GLY A 29 9.24 2.28 -21.62
CA GLY A 29 8.51 2.31 -20.35
C GLY A 29 9.46 2.08 -19.18
N GLN A 30 9.24 2.76 -18.05
CA GLN A 30 9.99 2.48 -16.81
C GLN A 30 9.88 0.98 -16.49
N SER A 31 11.01 0.30 -16.30
CA SER A 31 11.07 -1.13 -15.95
C SER A 31 10.35 -1.46 -14.65
N PHE A 32 10.12 -0.46 -13.80
CA PHE A 32 9.35 -0.56 -12.58
C PHE A 32 8.37 0.61 -12.48
N GLN A 33 7.09 0.32 -12.28
CA GLN A 33 6.16 1.35 -11.84
C GLN A 33 6.48 1.71 -10.38
N LYS A 34 6.99 2.92 -10.13
CA LYS A 34 7.04 3.52 -8.79
C LYS A 34 5.62 3.88 -8.33
N GLY A 35 4.84 2.86 -8.01
CA GLY A 35 3.55 2.98 -7.34
C GLY A 35 3.76 3.07 -5.84
N TYR A 36 3.13 4.05 -5.21
CA TYR A 36 3.14 4.19 -3.76
C TYR A 36 2.35 3.06 -3.05
N GLY A 37 1.55 2.28 -3.79
CA GLY A 37 0.72 1.21 -3.26
C GLY A 37 -0.13 1.65 -2.06
N ILE A 38 -0.54 0.67 -1.25
CA ILE A 38 -1.20 0.93 0.04
C ILE A 38 -0.25 1.71 0.98
N GLY A 39 1.06 1.43 0.92
CA GLY A 39 2.06 2.07 1.77
C GLY A 39 2.10 3.59 1.64
N GLY A 40 1.86 4.15 0.45
CA GLY A 40 1.84 5.59 0.27
C GLY A 40 0.51 6.26 0.60
N TRP A 41 -0.59 5.51 0.62
CA TRP A 41 -1.83 5.98 1.26
C TRP A 41 -1.59 6.20 2.76
N PHE A 42 -1.03 5.20 3.45
CA PHE A 42 -0.62 5.34 4.85
C PHE A 42 0.43 6.45 5.03
N LYS A 43 1.44 6.54 4.17
CA LYS A 43 2.46 7.61 4.24
C LYS A 43 1.83 9.01 4.16
N ARG A 44 0.84 9.20 3.30
CA ARG A 44 0.08 10.46 3.20
C ARG A 44 -0.72 10.73 4.47
N LEU A 45 -1.42 9.72 4.98
CA LEU A 45 -2.19 9.82 6.23
C LEU A 45 -1.28 10.21 7.39
N PHE A 46 -0.17 9.50 7.60
CA PHE A 46 0.80 9.79 8.64
C PHE A 46 1.42 11.17 8.47
N ARG A 47 1.84 11.57 7.26
CA ARG A 47 2.36 12.93 7.02
C ARG A 47 1.34 14.02 7.37
N SER A 48 0.06 13.78 7.10
CA SER A 48 -0.99 14.74 7.43
C SER A 48 -1.35 14.74 8.91
N ALA A 49 -1.32 13.59 9.58
CA ALA A 49 -1.70 13.45 10.99
C ALA A 49 -0.57 13.82 11.96
N LEU A 50 0.70 13.59 11.58
CA LEU A 50 1.90 13.87 12.39
C LEU A 50 1.94 15.28 12.99
N PRO A 51 1.69 16.39 12.27
CA PRO A 51 1.73 17.73 12.86
C PRO A 51 0.63 17.98 13.90
N PHE A 52 -0.50 17.27 13.81
CA PHE A 52 -1.56 17.35 14.84
C PHE A 52 -1.22 16.48 16.05
N LEU A 53 -0.60 15.32 15.82
CA LEU A 53 -0.04 14.49 16.89
C LEU A 53 1.05 15.24 17.67
N SER A 54 1.99 15.87 16.98
CA SER A 54 3.11 16.58 17.63
C SER A 54 2.67 17.83 18.38
N ARG A 55 1.62 18.52 17.91
CA ARG A 55 0.96 19.61 18.66
C ARG A 55 0.22 19.11 19.90
N GLY A 56 -0.24 17.86 19.88
CA GLY A 56 -0.80 17.15 21.03
C GLY A 56 0.23 16.32 21.80
N ALA A 57 1.41 16.87 22.13
CA ALA A 57 2.49 16.13 22.79
C ALA A 57 2.05 15.33 24.04
N LYS A 58 1.06 15.81 24.81
CA LYS A 58 0.42 15.06 25.91
C LYS A 58 -0.28 13.78 25.44
N ALA A 59 -1.00 13.86 24.32
CA ALA A 59 -1.70 12.72 23.71
C ALA A 59 -0.73 11.67 23.15
N VAL A 60 0.43 12.09 22.61
CA VAL A 60 1.48 11.15 22.17
C VAL A 60 2.03 10.35 23.35
N GLY A 61 2.26 11.00 24.49
CA GLY A 61 2.65 10.33 25.74
C GLY A 61 1.60 9.31 26.20
N LYS A 62 0.30 9.67 26.11
CA LYS A 62 -0.82 8.77 26.44
C LYS A 62 -0.84 7.52 25.54
N VAL A 63 -0.70 7.71 24.23
CA VAL A 63 -0.67 6.60 23.27
C VAL A 63 0.52 5.68 23.54
N LEU A 64 1.70 6.24 23.84
CA LEU A 64 2.89 5.46 24.15
C LEU A 64 2.72 4.61 25.43
N ARG A 65 2.05 5.15 26.45
CA ARG A 65 1.75 4.44 27.70
C ARG A 65 0.75 3.30 27.48
N ILE A 66 -0.32 3.55 26.72
CA ILE A 66 -1.30 2.51 26.35
C ILE A 66 -0.63 1.38 25.55
N VAL A 67 0.27 1.72 24.62
CA VAL A 67 1.05 0.71 23.87
C VAL A 67 1.95 -0.12 24.80
N ASN A 68 2.61 0.51 25.78
CA ASN A 68 3.40 -0.24 26.77
C ASN A 68 2.53 -1.14 27.66
N ASP A 69 1.32 -0.72 28.01
CA ASP A 69 0.40 -1.52 28.81
C ASP A 69 -0.12 -2.73 28.00
N LEU A 70 -0.34 -2.56 26.69
CA LEU A 70 -0.63 -3.67 25.77
C LEU A 70 0.52 -4.67 25.64
N LEU A 71 1.75 -4.18 25.53
CA LEU A 71 2.94 -5.05 25.49
C LEU A 71 3.11 -5.85 26.78
N LYS A 72 2.58 -5.36 27.89
CA LYS A 72 2.51 -6.08 29.18
C LYS A 72 1.30 -7.01 29.29
N GLY A 73 0.49 -7.15 28.23
CA GLY A 73 -0.67 -8.03 28.18
C GLY A 73 -1.96 -7.44 28.74
N ARG A 74 -2.03 -6.12 28.98
CA ARG A 74 -3.28 -5.47 29.42
C ARG A 74 -4.21 -5.20 28.24
N ASN A 75 -5.51 -5.16 28.50
CA ASN A 75 -6.50 -4.85 27.48
C ASN A 75 -6.46 -3.37 27.09
N LEU A 76 -6.75 -3.10 25.81
CA LEU A 76 -6.78 -1.74 25.23
C LEU A 76 -7.73 -0.81 25.97
N GLN A 77 -8.94 -1.30 26.27
CA GLN A 77 -10.01 -0.52 26.85
C GLN A 77 -9.71 -0.12 28.29
N GLU A 78 -9.27 -1.08 29.12
CA GLU A 78 -8.88 -0.86 30.51
C GLU A 78 -7.71 0.13 30.59
N SER A 79 -6.69 -0.07 29.76
CA SER A 79 -5.50 0.81 29.73
C SER A 79 -5.87 2.23 29.28
N ALA A 80 -6.79 2.38 28.32
CA ALA A 80 -7.23 3.70 27.89
C ALA A 80 -8.05 4.44 28.96
N GLU A 81 -8.87 3.71 29.73
CA GLU A 81 -9.70 4.26 30.80
C GLU A 81 -8.87 4.65 32.03
N GLU A 82 -7.94 3.79 32.46
CA GLU A 82 -7.02 4.04 33.57
C GLU A 82 -6.15 5.27 33.30
N ARG A 83 -5.56 5.36 32.10
CA ARG A 83 -4.74 6.50 31.67
C ARG A 83 -5.55 7.77 31.39
N ALA A 84 -6.87 7.68 31.23
CA ALA A 84 -7.74 8.85 31.14
C ALA A 84 -8.10 9.42 32.52
N LYS A 85 -8.20 8.56 33.54
CA LYS A 85 -8.52 8.94 34.92
C LYS A 85 -7.32 9.53 35.67
N GLU A 86 -6.09 9.09 35.37
CA GLU A 86 -4.85 9.60 36.00
C GLU A 86 -4.56 11.10 35.72
N GLU A 87 -5.23 11.74 34.77
CA GLU A 87 -4.98 13.15 34.38
C GLU A 87 -6.16 14.11 34.68
N TYR A 88 -7.16 13.70 35.47
CA TYR A 88 -8.21 14.59 36.01
C TYR A 88 -7.95 14.93 37.48
#